data_AF-A0A0E9MDC1-F1
#
_entry.id   AF-A0A0E9MDC1-F1
#
_cell.length_a   1.000
_cell.length_b   1.000
_cell.length_c   1.000
_cell.angle_alpha   90.00
_cell.angle_beta   90.00
_cell.angle_gamma   90.00
#
_symmetry.space_group_name_H-M   'P 1'
#
loop_
_entity.id
_entity.type
_entity.pdbx_description
1 polymer ?
#
loop_
_entity_poly.entity_id
_entity_poly.type
_entity_poly.pdbx_seq_one_letter_code
_entity_poly.pdbx_strand_id
1 'polypeptide(L)'
;MSEKQAFQQKLEAQIKEWDAKLEELKSKAQDAKTEIRADYEKQLEILASKRDLARTKVLELRQRTEGAWDDLKGGTEKAWEEMRKALDHIASRFK
;
A
#
# COMPACT_ATOMS: atom_id res chain seq x y z
N MET A 1 3.83 25.26 1.08
CA MET A 1 3.52 23.87 0.68
C MET A 1 2.01 23.75 0.65
N SER A 2 1.41 23.34 -0.47
CA SER A 2 -0.04 23.22 -0.57
C SER A 2 -0.55 21.96 0.15
N GLU A 3 -1.86 21.91 0.43
CA GLU A 3 -2.50 20.72 1.02
C GLU A 3 -2.25 19.49 0.16
N LYS A 4 -2.40 19.63 -1.16
CA LYS A 4 -2.12 18.58 -2.15
C LYS A 4 -0.67 18.08 -2.04
N GLN A 5 0.31 18.97 -1.99
CA GLN A 5 1.72 18.58 -1.87
C GLN A 5 1.99 17.85 -0.56
N ALA A 6 1.43 18.33 0.56
CA ALA A 6 1.59 17.69 1.86
C ALA A 6 0.95 16.29 1.88
N PHE A 7 -0.22 16.16 1.27
CA PHE A 7 -0.90 14.89 1.09
C PHE A 7 -0.03 13.92 0.27
N GLN A 8 0.47 14.33 -0.89
CA GLN A 8 1.35 13.51 -1.73
C GLN A 8 2.60 13.02 -1.00
N GLN A 9 3.31 13.91 -0.30
CA GLN A 9 4.51 13.51 0.44
C GLN A 9 4.19 12.49 1.54
N LYS A 10 3.07 12.67 2.26
CA LYS A 10 2.61 11.70 3.26
C LYS A 10 2.31 10.34 2.64
N LEU A 11 1.68 10.31 1.47
CA LEU A 11 1.38 9.06 0.76
C LEU A 11 2.66 8.39 0.25
N GLU A 12 3.60 9.15 -0.31
CA GLU A 12 4.87 8.61 -0.79
C GLU A 12 5.71 8.01 0.33
N ALA A 13 5.73 8.66 1.50
CA ALA A 13 6.39 8.11 2.69
C ALA A 13 5.77 6.77 3.10
N GLN A 14 4.43 6.68 3.15
CA GLN A 14 3.73 5.44 3.50
C GLN A 14 3.95 4.32 2.47
N ILE A 15 4.03 4.63 1.17
CA ILE A 15 4.37 3.61 0.16
C ILE A 15 5.74 3.01 0.46
N LYS A 16 6.74 3.83 0.78
CA LYS A 16 8.08 3.34 1.12
C LYS A 16 8.05 2.46 2.37
N GLU A 17 7.26 2.82 3.37
CA GLU A 17 7.07 1.97 4.56
C GLU A 17 6.41 0.63 4.20
N TRP A 18 5.41 0.63 3.33
CA TRP A 18 4.77 -0.59 2.87
C TRP A 18 5.70 -1.46 2.03
N ASP A 19 6.51 -0.87 1.16
CA ASP A 19 7.52 -1.60 0.38
C ASP A 19 8.50 -2.33 1.32
N ALA A 20 9.00 -1.65 2.36
CA ALA A 20 9.87 -2.28 3.35
C ALA A 20 9.18 -3.42 4.10
N LYS A 21 7.93 -3.23 4.53
CA LYS A 21 7.15 -4.30 5.20
C LYS A 21 6.84 -5.46 4.27
N LEU A 22 6.57 -5.22 2.99
CA LEU A 22 6.33 -6.29 2.02
C LEU A 22 7.56 -7.16 1.83
N GLU A 23 8.74 -6.56 1.72
CA GLU A 23 9.99 -7.31 1.64
C GLU A 23 10.26 -8.11 2.91
N GLU A 24 9.98 -7.55 4.10
CA GLU A 24 10.07 -8.30 5.37
C GLU A 24 9.11 -9.50 5.39
N LEU A 25 7.84 -9.29 5.04
CA LEU A 25 6.82 -10.35 5.01
C LEU A 25 7.15 -11.42 3.97
N LYS A 26 7.73 -11.03 2.83
CA LYS A 26 8.20 -11.94 1.79
C LYS A 26 9.35 -12.82 2.26
N SER A 27 10.33 -12.23 2.96
CA SER A 27 11.41 -13.02 3.58
C SER A 27 10.84 -14.01 4.60
N LYS A 28 9.93 -13.57 5.48
CA LYS A 28 9.28 -14.45 6.46
C LYS A 28 8.47 -15.57 5.81
N ALA A 29 7.80 -15.30 4.69
CA ALA A 29 7.07 -16.32 3.94
C ALA A 29 8.00 -17.37 3.29
N GLN A 30 9.21 -16.97 2.88
CA GLN A 30 10.22 -17.90 2.35
C GLN A 30 10.75 -18.85 3.45
N ASP A 31 10.90 -18.35 4.68
CA ASP A 31 11.33 -19.13 5.84
C ASP A 31 10.19 -19.99 6.45
N ALA A 32 8.94 -19.76 6.04
CA ALA A 32 7.79 -20.48 6.56
C ALA A 32 7.70 -21.92 6.00
N LYS A 33 7.05 -22.80 6.78
CA LYS A 33 6.75 -24.18 6.35
C LYS A 33 5.92 -24.19 5.07
N THR A 34 6.16 -25.19 4.22
CA THR A 34 5.61 -25.30 2.85
C THR A 34 4.09 -25.20 2.78
N GLU A 35 3.35 -25.71 3.78
CA GLU A 35 1.88 -25.63 3.83
C GLU A 35 1.35 -24.20 4.01
N ILE A 36 2.06 -23.37 4.76
CA ILE A 36 1.62 -21.99 5.07
C ILE A 36 2.16 -21.01 4.03
N ARG A 37 3.28 -21.36 3.39
CA ARG A 37 3.92 -20.57 2.34
C ARG A 37 2.99 -20.25 1.17
N ALA A 38 2.21 -21.20 0.68
CA ALA A 38 1.31 -20.97 -0.47
C ALA A 38 0.18 -19.99 -0.14
N ASP A 39 -0.35 -20.00 1.09
CA ASP A 39 -1.33 -19.01 1.53
C ASP A 39 -0.68 -17.63 1.68
N TYR A 40 0.53 -17.56 2.26
CA TYR A 40 1.27 -16.30 2.38
C TYR A 40 1.67 -15.70 1.04
N GLU A 41 2.13 -16.50 0.07
CA GLU A 41 2.47 -16.02 -1.28
C GLU A 41 1.26 -15.37 -1.95
N LYS A 42 0.07 -16.00 -1.87
CA LYS A 42 -1.18 -15.39 -2.39
C LYS A 42 -1.52 -14.07 -1.70
N GLN A 43 -1.39 -14.03 -0.38
CA GLN A 43 -1.66 -12.83 0.41
C GLN A 43 -0.67 -11.69 0.07
N LEU A 44 0.60 -12.02 -0.16
CA LEU A 44 1.63 -11.07 -0.60
C LEU A 44 1.36 -10.53 -2.01
N GLU A 45 0.86 -11.36 -2.93
CA GLU A 45 0.45 -10.90 -4.26
C GLU A 45 -0.72 -9.91 -4.19
N ILE A 46 -1.70 -10.16 -3.31
CA ILE A 46 -2.82 -9.24 -3.08
C ILE A 46 -2.30 -7.91 -2.53
N LEU A 47 -1.36 -7.95 -1.58
CA LEU A 47 -0.74 -6.72 -1.05
C LEU A 47 0.04 -5.97 -2.12
N ALA A 48 0.83 -6.66 -2.93
CA ALA A 48 1.61 -6.03 -4.00
C ALA A 48 0.68 -5.31 -4.98
N SER A 49 -0.43 -5.95 -5.35
CA SER A 49 -1.46 -5.36 -6.23
C SER A 49 -2.11 -4.11 -5.61
N LYS A 50 -2.43 -4.15 -4.30
CA LYS A 50 -2.99 -2.98 -3.58
C LYS A 50 -1.96 -1.85 -3.45
N ARG A 51 -0.67 -2.17 -3.23
CA ARG A 51 0.44 -1.21 -3.22
C ARG A 51 0.57 -0.52 -4.57
N ASP A 52 0.50 -1.28 -5.66
CA ASP A 52 0.59 -0.74 -7.02
C ASP A 52 -0.58 0.19 -7.36
N LEU A 53 -1.79 -0.17 -6.91
CA LEU A 53 -2.96 0.71 -7.02
C LEU A 53 -2.75 2.01 -6.23
N ALA A 54 -2.29 1.93 -4.98
CA ALA A 54 -2.00 3.09 -4.15
C ALA A 54 -0.94 4.00 -4.81
N ARG A 55 0.14 3.42 -5.34
CA ARG A 55 1.17 4.15 -6.10
C ARG A 55 0.59 4.84 -7.33
N THR A 56 -0.28 4.18 -8.07
CA THR A 56 -0.98 4.75 -9.23
C THR A 56 -1.82 5.95 -8.83
N LYS A 57 -2.53 5.89 -7.69
CA LYS A 57 -3.29 7.04 -7.16
C LYS A 57 -2.42 8.25 -6.81
N VAL A 58 -1.24 8.04 -6.25
CA VAL A 58 -0.29 9.15 -6.01
C VAL A 58 0.17 9.78 -7.32
N LEU A 59 0.42 8.98 -8.36
CA LEU A 59 0.80 9.48 -9.68
C LEU A 59 -0.35 10.29 -10.33
N GLU A 60 -1.59 9.80 -10.25
CA GLU A 60 -2.78 10.53 -10.72
C GLU A 60 -2.90 11.88 -9.99
N LEU A 61 -2.72 11.90 -8.66
CA LEU A 61 -2.73 13.14 -7.89
C LEU A 61 -1.64 14.10 -8.35
N ARG A 62 -0.42 13.62 -8.63
CA ARG A 62 0.68 14.48 -9.12
C ARG A 62 0.31 15.20 -10.41
N GLN A 63 -0.39 14.53 -11.32
CA GLN A 63 -0.79 15.08 -12.61
C GLN A 63 -1.96 16.10 -12.56
N ARG A 64 -2.77 16.10 -11.50
CA ARG A 64 -3.89 17.06 -11.37
C ARG A 64 -3.43 18.46 -10.95
N THR A 65 -4.25 19.47 -11.18
CA THR A 65 -4.02 20.83 -10.65
C THR A 65 -4.53 20.97 -9.21
N GLU A 66 -4.14 22.05 -8.52
CA GLU A 66 -4.57 22.37 -7.15
C GLU A 66 -6.08 22.50 -6.98
N GLY A 67 -6.84 22.79 -8.05
CA GLY A 67 -8.30 22.94 -8.00
C GLY A 67 -9.10 21.71 -8.40
N ALA A 68 -8.45 20.59 -8.73
CA ALA A 68 -9.12 19.40 -9.28
C ALA A 68 -8.62 18.08 -8.65
N TRP A 69 -7.99 18.14 -7.47
CA TRP A 69 -7.45 16.96 -6.79
C TRP A 69 -8.37 16.44 -5.67
N ASP A 70 -9.30 17.26 -5.17
CA ASP A 70 -10.25 16.86 -4.12
C ASP A 70 -11.09 15.65 -4.54
N ASP A 71 -11.52 15.59 -5.81
CA ASP A 71 -12.26 14.44 -6.35
C ASP A 71 -11.45 13.14 -6.32
N LEU A 72 -10.12 13.23 -6.43
CA LEU A 72 -9.21 12.07 -6.34
C LEU A 72 -8.82 11.74 -4.89
N LYS A 73 -8.98 12.68 -3.95
CA LYS A 73 -8.63 12.48 -2.55
C LYS A 73 -9.39 11.31 -1.97
N GLY A 74 -10.72 11.27 -2.14
CA GLY A 74 -11.55 10.17 -1.62
C GLY A 74 -11.20 8.80 -2.23
N GLY A 75 -10.94 8.74 -3.54
CA GLY A 75 -10.50 7.50 -4.20
C GLY A 75 -9.12 7.03 -3.71
N THR A 76 -8.23 7.98 -3.42
CA THR A 76 -6.89 7.70 -2.88
C THR A 76 -6.97 7.24 -1.43
N GLU A 77 -7.75 7.90 -0.59
CA GLU A 77 -7.97 7.54 0.82
C GLU A 77 -8.55 6.12 0.94
N LYS A 78 -9.51 5.78 0.07
CA LYS A 78 -10.07 4.42 0.02
C LYS A 78 -9.01 3.38 -0.35
N ALA A 79 -8.18 3.64 -1.36
CA ALA A 79 -7.06 2.74 -1.71
C ALA A 79 -6.06 2.61 -0.55
N TRP A 80 -5.84 3.69 0.20
CA TRP A 80 -4.97 3.69 1.39
C TRP A 80 -5.49 2.84 2.53
N GLU A 81 -6.78 2.98 2.83
CA GLU A 81 -7.44 2.20 3.88
C GLU A 81 -7.44 0.71 3.54
N GLU A 82 -7.73 0.37 2.28
CA GLU A 82 -7.70 -1.00 1.77
C GLU A 82 -6.31 -1.64 1.88
N MET A 83 -5.25 -0.89 1.57
CA MET A 83 -3.88 -1.35 1.73
C MET A 83 -3.53 -1.55 3.21
N ARG A 84 -3.90 -0.61 4.08
CA ARG A 84 -3.65 -0.70 5.52
C ARG A 84 -4.34 -1.93 6.13
N LYS A 85 -5.62 -2.16 5.79
CA LYS A 85 -6.39 -3.32 6.24
C LYS A 85 -5.76 -4.64 5.80
N ALA A 86 -5.35 -4.74 4.53
CA ALA A 86 -4.71 -5.94 4.02
C ALA A 86 -3.38 -6.22 4.74
N LEU A 87 -2.59 -5.18 4.99
CA LEU A 87 -1.29 -5.29 5.65
C LEU A 87 -1.45 -5.69 7.12
N ASP A 88 -2.40 -5.08 7.85
CA ASP A 88 -2.73 -5.46 9.23
C ASP A 88 -3.22 -6.92 9.30
N HIS A 89 -4.07 -7.35 8.36
CA HIS A 89 -4.55 -8.73 8.29
C HIS A 89 -3.40 -9.74 8.12
N ILE A 90 -2.44 -9.47 7.24
CA ILE A 90 -1.31 -10.37 7.01
C ILE A 90 -0.33 -10.33 8.17
N ALA A 91 -0.02 -9.14 8.69
CA ALA A 91 0.81 -9.01 9.89
C ALA A 91 0.25 -9.79 11.09
N SER A 92 -1.08 -9.84 11.23
CA SER A 92 -1.73 -10.63 12.29
C SER A 92 -1.57 -12.14 12.12
N ARG A 93 -1.36 -12.64 10.89
CA ARG A 93 -1.08 -14.06 10.61
C ARG A 93 0.38 -14.46 10.84
N PHE A 94 1.29 -13.49 10.98
CA PHE A 94 2.69 -13.72 11.33
C PHE A 94 2.96 -13.57 12.84
N LYS A 95 1.92 -13.30 13.62
CA LYS A 95 2.00 -13.11 15.07
C LYS A 95 1.98 -14.43 15.83
#